data_AF-A0A2X2M4W0-F1
#
_entry.id   AF-A0A2X2M4W0-F1
#
_cell.length_a   1.000
_cell.length_b   1.000
_cell.length_c   1.000
_cell.angle_alpha   90.00
_cell.angle_beta   90.00
_cell.angle_gamma   90.00
#
_symmetry.space_group_name_H-M   'P 1'
#
loop_
_entity.id
_entity.type
_entity.pdbx_description
1 polymer ?
#
loop_
_entity_poly.entity_id
_entity_poly.type
_entity_poly.pdbx_seq_one_letter_code
_entity_poly.pdbx_strand_id
1 'polypeptide(L)'
;MLDDIGAEEVTPWVRDEVIGPLLHYRMVHELPTFFSSNFDYSELEHHLAMTRDGEEKTKAARIIERVKSLSTPYFLSGENFRNN
;
A
#
# COMPACT_ATOMS: atom_id res chain seq x y z
N MET A 1 8.38 -9.44 2.66
CA MET A 1 8.69 -8.04 2.31
C MET A 1 7.89 -7.71 1.08
N LEU A 2 7.09 -6.66 1.12
CA LEU A 2 6.33 -6.11 -0.01
C LEU A 2 6.99 -4.78 -0.37
N ASP A 3 7.68 -4.75 -1.50
CA ASP A 3 8.58 -3.66 -1.87
C ASP A 3 7.88 -2.69 -2.85
N ASP A 4 8.20 -1.40 -2.76
CA ASP A 4 7.71 -0.33 -3.64
C ASP A 4 6.19 -0.30 -3.83
N ILE A 5 5.42 -0.49 -2.75
CA ILE A 5 3.95 -0.45 -2.83
C ILE A 5 3.47 0.95 -3.28
N GLY A 6 2.59 0.97 -4.27
CA GLY A 6 2.11 2.20 -4.90
C GLY A 6 2.95 2.66 -6.10
N ALA A 7 4.07 2.01 -6.43
CA ALA A 7 4.78 2.29 -7.69
C ALA A 7 4.07 1.66 -8.91
N GLU A 8 3.16 0.72 -8.68
CA GLU A 8 2.37 0.05 -9.71
C GLU A 8 1.22 0.91 -10.25
N GLU A 9 0.77 0.59 -11.48
CA GLU A 9 -0.52 1.09 -11.99
C GLU A 9 -1.65 0.42 -11.20
N VAL A 10 -2.39 1.23 -10.44
CA VAL A 10 -3.52 0.74 -9.63
C VAL A 10 -4.70 0.45 -10.56
N THR A 11 -4.99 -0.83 -10.75
CA THR A 11 -6.22 -1.30 -11.38
C THR A 11 -7.17 -1.85 -10.32
N PRO A 12 -8.50 -1.77 -10.52
CA PRO A 12 -9.47 -2.36 -9.59
C PRO A 12 -9.18 -3.84 -9.31
N TRP A 13 -8.77 -4.59 -10.33
CA TRP A 13 -8.45 -6.02 -10.19
C TRP A 13 -7.22 -6.26 -9.29
N VAL A 14 -6.09 -5.58 -9.53
CA VAL A 14 -4.90 -5.73 -8.67
C VAL A 14 -5.21 -5.34 -7.22
N ARG A 15 -5.94 -4.23 -7.04
CA ARG A 15 -6.30 -3.72 -5.72
C ARG A 15 -7.23 -4.69 -4.95
N ASP A 16 -8.32 -5.12 -5.60
CA ASP A 16 -9.42 -5.82 -4.92
C ASP A 16 -9.23 -7.34 -4.90
N GLU A 17 -8.61 -7.93 -5.91
CA GLU A 17 -8.46 -9.39 -6.04
C GLU A 17 -7.07 -9.90 -5.63
N VAL A 18 -6.05 -9.04 -5.59
CA VAL A 18 -4.69 -9.43 -5.21
C VAL A 18 -4.28 -8.78 -3.89
N ILE A 19 -4.17 -7.45 -3.84
CA ILE A 19 -3.66 -6.73 -2.66
C ILE A 19 -4.60 -6.93 -1.47
N GLY A 20 -5.90 -6.72 -1.66
CA GLY A 20 -6.91 -6.85 -0.61
C GLY A 20 -6.88 -8.22 0.11
N PRO A 21 -7.02 -9.34 -0.62
CA PRO A 21 -6.98 -10.68 -0.04
C PRO A 21 -5.63 -11.06 0.56
N LEU A 22 -4.52 -10.69 -0.08
CA LEU A 22 -3.18 -10.94 0.46
C LEU A 22 -2.99 -10.27 1.83
N LEU A 23 -3.31 -8.98 1.94
CA LEU A 23 -3.18 -8.24 3.19
C LEU A 23 -4.15 -8.75 4.24
N HIS A 24 -5.38 -9.11 3.84
CA HIS A 24 -6.36 -9.70 4.75
C HIS A 24 -5.86 -11.01 5.35
N TYR A 25 -5.35 -11.93 4.53
CA TYR A 25 -4.80 -13.21 5.01
C TYR A 25 -3.65 -12.97 5.99
N ARG A 26 -2.69 -12.12 5.64
CA ARG A 26 -1.54 -11.81 6.50
C ARG A 26 -1.95 -11.19 7.83
N MET A 27 -2.97 -10.32 7.81
CA MET A 27 -3.53 -9.69 9.00
C MET A 27 -4.22 -10.71 9.91
N VAL A 28 -5.11 -11.55 9.37
CA VAL A 28 -5.85 -12.57 10.14
C VAL A 28 -4.92 -13.61 10.77
N HIS A 29 -3.84 -13.96 10.07
CA HIS A 29 -2.85 -14.92 10.55
C HIS A 29 -1.66 -14.29 11.28
N GLU A 30 -1.71 -12.98 11.57
CA GLU A 30 -0.67 -12.24 12.30
C GLU A 30 0.74 -12.46 11.72
N LEU A 31 0.84 -12.55 10.39
CA LEU A 31 2.12 -12.83 9.73
C LEU A 31 3.00 -11.58 9.71
N PRO A 32 4.26 -11.65 10.17
CA PRO A 32 5.19 -10.52 10.14
C PRO A 32 5.33 -9.95 8.73
N THR A 33 4.96 -8.67 8.54
CA THR A 33 4.88 -8.04 7.22
C THR A 33 5.65 -6.74 7.21
N PHE A 34 6.48 -6.57 6.18
CA PHE A 34 7.29 -5.37 5.97
C PHE A 34 6.91 -4.77 4.62
N PHE A 35 6.83 -3.44 4.58
CA PHE A 35 6.51 -2.65 3.41
C PHE A 35 7.60 -1.61 3.16
N SER A 36 7.84 -1.28 1.90
CA SER A 36 8.52 -0.04 1.49
C SER A 36 7.62 0.69 0.50
N SER A 37 7.67 2.02 0.49
CA SER A 37 6.80 2.89 -0.31
C SER A 37 7.48 4.24 -0.51
N ASN A 38 7.21 4.88 -1.65
CA ASN A 38 7.54 6.29 -1.85
C ASN A 38 6.48 7.24 -1.27
N PHE A 39 5.35 6.69 -0.80
CA PHE A 39 4.21 7.41 -0.26
C PHE A 39 4.04 7.16 1.23
N ASP A 40 3.62 8.19 1.96
CA ASP A 40 3.03 8.00 3.28
C ASP A 40 1.64 7.34 3.22
N TYR A 41 1.01 7.06 4.36
CA TYR A 41 -0.30 6.38 4.37
C TYR A 41 -1.40 7.18 3.68
N SER A 42 -1.40 8.51 3.81
CA SER A 42 -2.45 9.36 3.23
C SER A 42 -2.28 9.45 1.72
N GLU A 43 -1.04 9.59 1.26
CA GLU A 43 -0.68 9.61 -0.15
C GLU A 43 -0.97 8.24 -0.81
N LEU A 44 -0.60 7.13 -0.14
CA LEU A 44 -0.88 5.78 -0.62
C LEU A 44 -2.39 5.51 -0.68
N GLU A 45 -3.17 6.00 0.30
CA GLU A 45 -4.63 5.90 0.26
C GLU A 45 -5.21 6.60 -0.97
N HIS A 46 -4.76 7.83 -1.22
CA HIS A 46 -5.21 8.61 -2.38
C HIS A 46 -4.85 7.90 -3.69
N HIS A 47 -3.62 7.40 -3.81
CA HIS A 47 -3.15 6.65 -4.98
C HIS A 47 -4.00 5.40 -5.23
N LEU A 48 -4.28 4.61 -4.19
CA LEU A 48 -5.11 3.40 -4.29
C LEU A 48 -6.59 3.69 -4.60
N ALA A 49 -7.07 4.89 -4.28
CA ALA A 49 -8.44 5.31 -4.57
C ALA A 49 -8.62 5.67 -6.05
N MET A 50 -7.56 6.07 -6.76
CA MET A 50 -7.62 6.45 -8.16
C MET A 50 -7.56 5.23 -9.08
N THR A 51 -8.59 5.05 -9.90
CA THR A 51 -8.60 4.02 -10.96
C THR A 51 -9.07 4.63 -12.28
N ARG A 52 -8.89 3.90 -13.38
CA ARG A 52 -9.39 4.31 -14.71
C ARG A 52 -10.91 4.51 -14.75
N ASP A 53 -11.64 3.79 -13.89
CA ASP A 53 -13.10 3.82 -13.82
C ASP A 53 -13.63 4.88 -12.84
N GLY A 54 -12.74 5.58 -12.12
CA GLY A 54 -13.07 6.65 -11.18
C GLY A 54 -12.44 6.47 -9.80
N GLU A 55 -12.94 7.25 -8.85
CA GLU A 55 -12.44 7.32 -7.47
C GLU A 55 -13.21 6.37 -6.52
N GLU A 56 -12.49 5.49 -5.82
CA GLU A 56 -13.05 4.48 -4.90
C GLU A 56 -12.47 4.57 -3.48
N LYS A 57 -12.66 5.72 -2.81
CA LYS A 57 -12.11 6.02 -1.48
C LYS A 57 -12.32 4.93 -0.43
N THR A 58 -13.54 4.39 -0.33
CA THR A 58 -13.88 3.41 0.72
C THR A 58 -13.09 2.12 0.58
N LYS A 59 -12.77 1.70 -0.66
CA LYS A 59 -11.97 0.49 -0.90
C LYS A 59 -10.50 0.73 -0.57
N ALA A 60 -9.97 1.88 -0.96
CA ALA A 60 -8.61 2.30 -0.63
C ALA A 60 -8.40 2.41 0.88
N ALA A 61 -9.30 3.10 1.60
CA ALA A 61 -9.28 3.22 3.05
C ALA A 61 -9.20 1.84 3.74
N ARG A 62 -9.98 0.86 3.27
CA ARG A 62 -9.96 -0.50 3.82
C ARG A 62 -8.61 -1.20 3.65
N ILE A 63 -7.92 -0.96 2.54
CA ILE A 63 -6.58 -1.51 2.31
C ILE A 63 -5.58 -0.85 3.25
N ILE A 64 -5.63 0.47 3.36
CA ILE A 64 -4.73 1.23 4.25
C ILE A 64 -4.91 0.85 5.72
N GLU A 65 -6.14 0.62 6.19
CA GLU A 65 -6.37 0.15 7.56
C GLU A 65 -5.71 -1.21 7.82
N ARG A 66 -5.66 -2.11 6.82
CA ARG A 66 -4.92 -3.39 6.95
C ARG A 66 -3.42 -3.17 6.98
N VAL A 67 -2.89 -2.24 6.17
CA VAL A 67 -1.46 -1.89 6.17
C VAL A 67 -1.06 -1.33 7.54
N LYS A 68 -1.87 -0.42 8.11
CA LYS A 68 -1.67 0.13 9.45
C LYS A 68 -1.77 -0.93 10.54
N SER A 69 -2.65 -1.92 10.38
CA SER A 69 -2.73 -3.05 11.33
C SER A 69 -1.51 -3.97 11.28
N LEU A 70 -0.84 -4.05 10.12
CA LEU A 70 0.30 -4.94 9.88
C LEU A 70 1.67 -4.27 10.09
N SER A 71 1.72 -2.94 10.16
CA SER A 71 2.98 -2.19 10.19
C SER A 71 2.87 -0.91 11.00
N THR A 72 4.02 -0.43 11.47
CA THR A 72 4.17 0.91 12.05
C THR A 72 4.96 1.75 11.05
N PRO A 73 4.51 2.98 10.71
CA PRO A 73 5.19 3.79 9.71
C PRO A 73 6.55 4.24 10.24
N TYR A 74 7.54 4.25 9.36
CA TYR A 74 8.86 4.80 9.63
C TYR A 74 9.32 5.61 8.42
N PHE A 75 9.51 6.91 8.62
CA PHE A 75 9.98 7.79 7.56
C PHE A 75 11.50 7.66 7.41
N LEU A 76 11.93 7.30 6.19
CA LEU A 76 13.33 7.18 5.84
C LEU A 76 13.80 8.46 5.14
N SER A 77 14.70 9.20 5.78
CA SER A 77 15.42 10.32 5.18
C SER A 77 16.86 9.91 4.87
N GLY A 78 17.40 10.32 3.72
CA GLY A 78 18.80 10.06 3.37
C GLY A 78 19.23 10.76 2.07
N GLU A 79 20.53 10.73 1.79
CA GLU A 79 21.06 11.21 0.52
C GLU A 79 20.60 10.30 -0.64
N ASN A 80 20.26 10.91 -1.77
CA ASN A 80 19.88 10.15 -2.95
C ASN A 80 21.14 9.62 -3.66
N PHE A 81 21.33 8.30 -3.65
CA PHE A 81 22.49 7.65 -4.24
C PHE A 81 22.37 7.32 -5.74
N ARG A 82 21.25 7.64 -6.41
CA ARG A 82 21.07 7.31 -7.85
C ARG A 82 21.93 8.13 -8.81
N ASN A 83 22.40 9.30 -8.40
CA ASN A 83 23.14 10.25 -9.25
C ASN A 83 24.61 10.42 -8.85
N ASN A 84 25.15 9.53 -8.01
CA ASN A 84 26.57 9.50 -7.65
C ASN A 84 27.30 8.40 -8.43
#